data_AF-A0A9W6J8J5-F1
#
_entry.id   AF-A0A9W6J8J5-F1
#
_cell.length_a   1.000
_cell.length_b   1.000
_cell.length_c   1.000
_cell.angle_alpha   90.00
_cell.angle_beta   90.00
_cell.angle_gamma   90.00
#
_symmetry.space_group_name_H-M   'P 1'
#
loop_
_entity.id
_entity.type
_entity.pdbx_description
1 polymer ?
#
loop_
_entity_poly.entity_id
_entity_poly.type
_entity_poly.pdbx_seq_one_letter_code
_entity_poly.pdbx_strand_id
1 'polypeptide(L)' 'MAHLFDTLPKQRGIISDIARACRITPGAVSQWSRVPAERVLDVERVTGVPRHELRPDLYPAPTIAPAPSPHHENDEECVA' A
#
# COMPACT_ATOMS: atom_id res chain seq x y z
N MET A 1 8.49 -18.93 5.68
CA MET A 1 8.99 -17.62 6.17
C MET A 1 8.97 -16.68 4.98
N ALA A 2 7.85 -15.98 4.77
CA ALA A 2 7.68 -15.10 3.63
C ALA A 2 8.59 -13.88 3.83
N HIS A 3 9.67 -13.82 3.06
CA HIS A 3 10.55 -12.65 3.06
C HIS A 3 9.78 -11.50 2.42
N LEU A 4 9.43 -10.50 3.23
CA LEU A 4 8.78 -9.26 2.79
C LEU A 4 9.50 -8.60 1.60
N PHE A 5 10.80 -8.81 1.49
CA PHE A 5 11.66 -8.23 0.46
C PHE A 5 11.85 -9.14 -0.76
N ASP A 6 11.26 -10.34 -0.79
CA ASP A 6 11.38 -11.28 -1.93
C ASP A 6 10.53 -10.84 -3.13
N THR A 7 9.41 -10.18 -2.87
CA THR A 7 8.52 -9.61 -3.89
C THR A 7 8.99 -8.26 -4.41
N LEU A 8 9.95 -7.61 -3.76
CA LEU A 8 10.49 -6.35 -4.23
C LEU A 8 11.47 -6.58 -5.39
N PRO A 9 11.54 -5.64 -6.36
CA PRO A 9 12.57 -5.67 -7.38
C PRO A 9 13.94 -5.71 -6.69
N LYS A 10 14.83 -6.61 -7.14
CA LYS A 10 16.18 -6.79 -6.61
C LYS A 10 17.08 -5.58 -6.94
N GLN A 11 16.78 -4.43 -6.34
CA GLN A 11 17.62 -3.24 -6.36
C GLN A 11 18.57 -3.28 -5.16
N ARG A 12 19.86 -3.14 -5.44
CA ARG A 12 20.88 -2.99 -4.38
C ARG A 12 20.64 -1.65 -3.68
N GLY A 13 20.41 -1.68 -2.36
CA GLY A 13 20.23 -0.48 -1.55
C GLY A 13 18.78 -0.11 -1.19
N ILE A 14 17.78 -0.93 -1.56
CA ILE A 14 16.36 -0.65 -1.28
C ILE A 14 16.10 -0.43 0.23
N ILE A 15 16.80 -1.17 1.09
CA ILE A 15 16.70 -1.05 2.55
C ILE A 15 17.15 0.35 3.01
N SER A 16 18.24 0.87 2.42
CA SER A 16 18.79 2.18 2.75
C SER A 16 17.86 3.31 2.29
N ASP A 17 17.26 3.18 1.11
CA ASP A 17 16.31 4.16 0.60
C ASP A 17 15.01 4.18 1.42
N ILE A 18 14.47 3.00 1.76
CA ILE A 18 13.30 2.88 2.64
C ILE A 18 13.61 3.49 4.01
N ALA A 19 14.77 3.18 4.58
CA ALA A 19 15.21 3.72 5.86
C ALA A 19 15.27 5.26 5.83
N ARG A 20 15.81 5.83 4.74
CA ARG A 20 15.90 7.28 4.54
C ARG A 20 14.53 7.93 4.40
N ALA A 21 13.61 7.33 3.64
CA ALA A 21 12.26 7.84 3.46
C ALA A 21 11.44 7.77 4.77
N CYS A 22 11.51 6.64 5.47
CA CYS A 22 10.81 6.43 6.74
C CYS A 22 11.48 7.14 7.94
N ARG A 23 12.64 7.79 7.74
CA ARG A 23 13.51 8.38 8.79
C ARG A 23 13.82 7.43 9.94
N ILE A 24 14.17 6.20 9.62
CA ILE A 24 14.53 5.16 10.58
C ILE A 24 15.89 4.56 10.22
N THR A 25 16.42 3.71 11.10
CA THR A 25 17.67 3.01 10.82
C THR A 25 17.46 1.86 9.83
N PRO A 26 18.42 1.56 8.94
CA PRO A 26 18.37 0.38 8.08
C PRO A 26 18.21 -0.92 8.87
N GLY A 27 18.76 -0.98 10.08
CA GLY A 27 18.56 -2.11 11.00
C GLY A 27 17.11 -2.31 11.42
N ALA A 28 16.35 -1.22 11.64
CA ALA A 28 14.92 -1.31 11.94
C ALA A 28 14.14 -1.86 10.74
N VAL A 29 14.49 -1.43 9.51
CA VAL A 29 13.88 -1.95 8.28
C VAL A 29 14.19 -3.44 8.11
N SER A 30 15.42 -3.88 8.35
CA SER A 30 15.81 -5.30 8.28
C SER A 30 15.12 -6.17 9.32
N GLN A 31 14.70 -5.61 10.45
CA GLN A 31 13.94 -6.31 11.48
C GLN A 31 12.46 -6.45 11.14
N TRP A 32 11.96 -5.76 10.11
CA TRP A 32 10.56 -5.89 9.71
C TRP A 32 10.31 -7.25 9.10
N SER A 33 9.53 -8.08 9.80
CA SER A 33 8.94 -9.28 9.19
C SER A 33 7.91 -8.91 8.12
N ARG A 34 7.29 -7.72 8.23
CA ARG A 34 6.26 -7.21 7.32
C ARG A 34 6.19 -5.67 7.35
N VAL A 35 5.86 -5.01 6.23
CA VAL A 35 5.73 -3.54 6.19
C VAL A 35 4.55 -3.08 7.08
N PRO A 36 4.77 -2.14 8.03
CA PRO A 36 3.71 -1.52 8.81
C PRO A 36 2.77 -0.70 7.93
N ALA A 37 1.46 -0.71 8.22
CA ALA A 37 0.47 0.03 7.44
C ALA A 37 0.74 1.54 7.40
N GLU A 38 1.28 2.11 8.47
CA GLU A 38 1.63 3.54 8.56
C GLU A 38 2.78 3.93 7.61
N ARG A 39 3.69 3.00 7.32
CA ARG A 39 4.90 3.23 6.51
C ARG A 39 4.78 2.71 5.10
N VAL A 40 3.69 2.02 4.77
CA VAL A 40 3.45 1.45 3.44
C VAL A 40 3.42 2.54 2.36
N LEU A 41 2.97 3.75 2.71
CA LEU A 41 2.94 4.89 1.81
C LEU A 41 4.36 5.39 1.47
N ASP A 42 5.26 5.42 2.45
CA ASP A 42 6.66 5.81 2.21
C ASP A 42 7.37 4.74 1.37
N VAL A 43 7.13 3.46 1.66
CA VAL A 43 7.68 2.34 0.89
C VAL A 43 7.14 2.35 -0.54
N GLU A 44 5.84 2.57 -0.75
CA GLU A 44 5.20 2.72 -2.06
C GLU A 44 5.84 3.85 -2.87
N ARG A 45 6.16 4.99 -2.23
CA ARG A 45 6.82 6.13 -2.91
C ARG A 45 8.26 5.82 -3.32
N VAL A 46 9.00 5.04 -2.54
CA VAL A 46 10.40 4.69 -2.81
C VAL A 46 10.50 3.58 -3.85
N THR A 47 9.72 2.52 -3.68
CA THR A 47 9.81 1.31 -4.49
C THR A 47 8.90 1.34 -5.72
N GLY A 48 7.89 2.21 -5.72
CA GLY A 48 6.83 2.20 -6.74
C GLY A 48 5.91 0.99 -6.65
N VAL A 49 6.07 0.13 -5.63
CA VAL A 49 5.27 -1.07 -5.45
C VAL A 49 3.99 -0.72 -4.70
N PRO A 50 2.82 -1.08 -5.23
CA PRO A 50 1.55 -0.73 -4.61
C PRO A 50 1.34 -1.52 -3.30
N ARG A 51 0.63 -0.89 -2.35
CA ARG A 51 0.38 -1.44 -1.01
C ARG A 51 -0.29 -2.83 -0.98
N HIS A 52 -1.06 -3.18 -2.02
CA HIS A 52 -1.70 -4.49 -2.13
C HIS A 52 -0.71 -5.62 -2.41
N GLU A 53 0.43 -5.31 -3.03
CA GLU A 53 1.51 -6.27 -3.26
C GLU A 53 2.42 -6.39 -2.03
N LEU A 54 2.62 -5.29 -1.30
CA LEU A 54 3.34 -5.28 -0.02
C LEU A 54 2.55 -5.96 1.11
N ARG A 55 1.22 -5.82 1.11
CA ARG A 55 0.30 -6.27 2.15
C ARG A 55 -1.00 -6.85 1.57
N PRO A 56 -0.95 -7.99 0.87
CA PRO A 56 -2.15 -8.61 0.30
C PRO A 56 -3.19 -9.01 1.36
N ASP A 57 -2.78 -9.26 2.61
CA ASP A 57 -3.71 -9.56 3.73
C ASP A 57 -4.54 -8.37 4.20
N LEU A 58 -4.03 -7.14 4.06
CA LEU A 58 -4.68 -5.93 4.62
C LEU A 58 -5.26 -5.05 3.53
N TYR A 59 -4.63 -5.06 2.36
CA TYR A 59 -5.14 -4.46 1.14
C TYR A 59 -5.27 -5.56 0.10
N PRO A 60 -6.39 -6.31 0.07
CA PRO A 60 -6.68 -7.13 -1.10
C PRO A 60 -6.61 -6.23 -2.33
N ALA A 61 -6.07 -6.73 -3.44
CA ALA A 61 -6.10 -6.00 -4.70
C ALA A 61 -7.53 -5.48 -4.90
N PRO A 62 -7.73 -4.21 -5.31
CA PRO A 62 -9.05 -3.79 -5.74
C PRO A 62 -9.37 -4.70 -6.92
N THR A 63 -10.10 -5.79 -6.67
CA THR A 63 -11.07 -6.29 -7.62
C THR A 63 -11.76 -5.01 -8.04
N ILE A 64 -11.59 -4.64 -9.30
CA ILE A 64 -12.38 -3.61 -9.91
C ILE A 64 -13.81 -4.16 -9.83
N ALA A 65 -14.45 -3.99 -8.67
CA ALA A 65 -15.87 -3.77 -8.64
C ALA A 65 -16.00 -2.42 -9.32
N PRO A 66 -16.64 -2.33 -10.49
CA PRO A 66 -17.01 -1.03 -11.03
C PRO A 66 -17.92 -0.37 -9.99
N ALA A 67 -17.38 0.51 -9.15
CA ALA A 67 -18.18 1.54 -8.52
C ALA A 67 -18.15 2.72 -9.50
N PRO A 68 -19.30 3.31 -9.89
CA PRO A 68 -20.39 3.61 -8.96
C PRO A 68 -21.79 3.26 -9.52
N SER A 69 -22.69 2.76 -8.69
CA SER A 69 -24.10 3.14 -8.89
C SER A 69 -24.16 4.65 -8.65
N PRO A 70 -24.52 5.46 -9.66
CA PRO A 70 -24.72 6.87 -9.44
C PRO A 70 -25.93 6.98 -8.51
N HIS A 71 -25.73 7.47 -7.29
CA HIS A 71 -26.80 8.21 -6.63
C HIS A 71 -26.96 9.52 -7.40
N HIS A 72 -27.59 9.42 -8.56
CA HIS A 72 -28.28 10.51 -9.20
C HIS A 72 -29.76 10.24 -8.93
N GLU A 73 -30.16 10.38 -7.66
CA GLU A 73 -31.57 10.51 -7.34
C GLU A 73 -31.93 11.95 -7.71
N ASN A 74 -32.38 12.08 -8.95
CA ASN A 74 -33.10 13.25 -9.41
C ASN A 74 -34.24 13.55 -8.45
N ASP A 75 -34.30 14.83 -8.06
CA ASP A 75 -35.48 15.67 -7.83
C ASP A 75 -36.58 15.15 -6.89
N GLU A 76 -36.76 15.90 -5.81
CA GLU A 76 -37.96 15.98 -4.96
C GLU A 76 -39.23 15.41 -5.61
N GLU A 77 -39.62 14.23 -5.13
CA GLU A 77 -40.89 13.62 -5.41
C GLU A 77 -42.03 14.50 -4.87
N CYS A 78 -42.97 14.78 -5.78
CA CYS A 78 -44.25 15.44 -5.60
C CYS A 78 -45.05 14.93 -4.38
N VAL A 79 -45.23 15.78 -3.36
CA VAL A 79 -46.32 15.69 -2.38
C VAL A 79 -46.59 17.14 -1.91
N ALA A 80 -47.76 17.76 -2.01
CA ALA A 80 -49.15 17.33 -2.12
C ALA A 80 -49.99 18.42 -2.82
#